data_AF-A0A6A3W633-F1
#
_entry.id   AF-A0A6A3W633-F1
#
_cell.length_a   1.000
_cell.length_b   1.000
_cell.length_c   1.000
_cell.angle_alpha   90.00
_cell.angle_beta   90.00
_cell.angle_gamma   90.00
#
_symmetry.space_group_name_H-M   'P 1'
#
loop_
_entity.id
_entity.type
_entity.pdbx_description
1 polymer ?
#
loop_
_entity_poly.entity_id
_entity_poly.type
_entity_poly.pdbx_seq_one_letter_code
_entity_poly.pdbx_strand_id
1 'polypeptide(L)'
;MSTGHNRGGPTLGLEKFMARDGEYPMWKDKFLTYIKELDSAYERGLLEKEQGPATVRMVDFLDSHPEEPVISISKETSKEEAKEMR
;
A
#
# COMPACT_ATOMS: atom_id res chain seq x y z
N MET A 1 19.53 36.14 18.84
CA MET A 1 18.92 36.00 17.49
C MET A 1 18.70 34.51 17.28
N SER A 2 17.44 34.05 17.34
CA SER A 2 17.11 32.63 17.28
C SER A 2 17.14 32.18 15.81
N THR A 3 18.06 31.30 15.46
CA THR A 3 18.12 30.64 14.15
C THR A 3 16.96 29.64 14.06
N GLY A 4 15.85 30.09 13.47
CA GLY A 4 14.74 29.22 13.11
C GLY A 4 15.21 28.19 12.10
N HIS A 5 15.17 26.91 12.48
CA HIS A 5 15.33 25.80 11.55
C HIS A 5 14.15 25.84 10.57
N ASN A 6 14.38 26.37 9.37
CA ASN A 6 13.45 26.23 8.25
C ASN A 6 13.32 24.73 7.95
N ARG A 7 12.28 24.09 8.51
CA ARG A 7 11.84 22.74 8.12
C ARG A 7 11.18 22.83 6.74
N GLY A 8 11.99 23.06 5.71
CA GLY A 8 11.61 22.95 4.31
C GLY A 8 12.29 21.74 3.69
N GLY A 9 12.10 20.55 4.28
CA GLY A 9 12.52 19.31 3.63
C GLY A 9 11.62 19.02 2.42
N PRO A 10 12.08 18.22 1.45
CA PRO A 10 11.19 17.76 0.38
C PRO A 10 9.97 17.08 1.00
N THR A 11 8.77 17.42 0.54
CA THR A 11 7.55 16.72 0.93
C THR A 11 7.58 15.33 0.29
N LEU A 12 7.94 14.31 1.09
CA LEU A 12 8.19 12.95 0.58
C LEU A 12 6.93 12.08 0.50
N GLY A 13 5.73 12.59 0.80
CA GLY A 13 4.48 11.81 0.83
C GLY A 13 3.32 12.48 0.09
N LEU A 14 2.08 12.14 0.48
CA LEU A 14 0.87 12.72 -0.13
C LEU A 14 0.74 14.24 0.04
N GLU A 15 1.47 14.79 1.01
CA GLU A 15 1.51 16.23 1.31
C GLU A 15 1.90 17.07 0.09
N LYS A 16 2.71 16.53 -0.82
CA LYS A 16 3.09 17.23 -2.05
C LYS A 16 1.92 17.48 -3.01
N PHE A 17 0.82 16.73 -2.86
CA PHE A 17 -0.39 16.91 -3.67
C PHE A 17 -1.40 17.85 -3.02
N MET A 18 -1.20 18.29 -1.77
CA MET A 18 -2.11 19.24 -1.12
C MET A 18 -2.14 20.61 -1.82
N ALA A 19 -1.04 21.01 -2.46
CA ALA A 19 -1.00 22.21 -3.31
C ALA A 19 -1.69 22.02 -4.67
N ARG A 20 -2.09 20.78 -5.02
CA ARG A 20 -2.70 20.38 -6.31
C ARG A 20 -4.12 19.83 -6.11
N ASP A 21 -4.81 20.26 -5.05
CA ASP A 21 -6.16 19.79 -4.70
C ASP A 21 -7.19 19.95 -5.84
N GLY A 22 -7.00 20.94 -6.74
CA GLY A 22 -7.85 21.11 -7.93
C GLY A 22 -7.61 20.09 -9.05
N GLU A 23 -6.45 19.43 -9.07
CA GLU A 23 -6.07 18.41 -10.07
C GLU A 23 -6.36 16.99 -9.57
N TYR A 24 -6.28 16.80 -8.24
CA TYR A 24 -6.60 15.53 -7.57
C TYR A 24 -7.63 15.77 -6.47
N PRO A 25 -8.91 15.93 -6.84
CA PRO A 25 -9.96 16.30 -5.89
C PRO A 25 -10.22 15.23 -4.84
N MET A 26 -9.95 13.95 -5.14
CA MET A 26 -10.10 12.85 -4.20
C MET A 26 -8.75 12.41 -3.64
N TRP A 27 -8.73 12.07 -2.35
CA TRP A 27 -7.55 11.50 -1.69
C TRP A 27 -7.06 10.21 -2.38
N LYS A 28 -7.99 9.43 -2.95
CA LYS A 28 -7.68 8.22 -3.71
C LYS A 28 -6.86 8.53 -4.96
N ASP A 29 -7.17 9.61 -5.68
CA ASP A 29 -6.44 10.00 -6.89
C ASP A 29 -5.02 10.45 -6.56
N LYS A 30 -4.86 11.20 -5.46
CA LYS A 30 -3.53 11.57 -4.91
C LYS A 30 -2.72 10.32 -4.57
N PHE A 31 -3.36 9.36 -3.91
CA PHE A 31 -2.72 8.10 -3.53
C PHE A 31 -2.27 7.30 -4.75
N LEU A 32 -3.17 7.01 -5.69
CA LEU A 32 -2.82 6.24 -6.89
C LEU A 32 -1.74 6.93 -7.73
N THR A 33 -1.75 8.26 -7.82
CA THR A 33 -0.72 9.02 -8.53
C THR A 33 0.64 8.89 -7.85
N TYR A 34 0.68 9.02 -6.53
CA TYR A 34 1.90 8.84 -5.75
C TYR A 34 2.51 7.43 -5.90
N ILE A 35 1.65 6.41 -5.86
CA ILE A 35 2.06 5.01 -6.07
C ILE A 35 2.72 4.83 -7.45
N LYS A 36 2.10 5.36 -8.52
CA LYS A 36 2.66 5.30 -9.88
C LYS A 36 4.02 5.97 -9.99
N GLU A 37 4.21 7.11 -9.32
CA GLU A 37 5.51 7.79 -9.29
C GLU A 37 6.57 6.97 -8.55
N LEU A 38 6.21 6.30 -7.45
CA LEU A 38 7.12 5.41 -6.73
C LEU A 38 7.49 4.17 -7.56
N ASP A 39 6.52 3.53 -8.20
CA ASP A 39 6.76 2.39 -9.09
C ASP A 39 7.70 2.79 -10.23
N SER A 40 7.46 3.96 -10.85
CA SER A 40 8.32 4.48 -11.93
C SER A 40 9.75 4.80 -11.46
N ALA A 41 9.90 5.31 -10.23
CA ALA A 41 11.21 5.56 -9.64
C ALA A 41 11.95 4.25 -9.33
N TYR A 42 11.23 3.23 -8.86
CA TYR A 42 11.77 1.92 -8.58
C TYR A 42 12.21 1.20 -9.86
N GLU A 43 11.36 1.16 -10.90
CA GLU A 43 11.69 0.57 -12.20
C GLU A 43 12.94 1.19 -12.82
N ARG A 44 13.08 2.51 -12.74
CA ARG A 44 14.28 3.22 -13.19
C ARG A 44 15.52 2.76 -12.42
N GLY A 45 15.40 2.61 -11.09
CA GLY A 45 16.48 2.12 -10.25
C GLY A 45 16.85 0.66 -10.54
N LEU A 46 15.91 -0.17 -11.00
CA LEU A 46 16.21 -1.52 -11.48
C LEU A 46 16.97 -1.47 -12.80
N LEU A 47 16.52 -0.65 -13.75
CA LEU A 47 17.17 -0.46 -15.05
C LEU A 47 18.61 0.05 -14.90
N GLU A 48 18.83 1.05 -14.05
CA GLU A 48 20.16 1.60 -13.74
C GLU A 48 21.10 0.55 -13.12
N LYS A 49 20.54 -0.46 -12.45
CA LYS A 49 21.29 -1.56 -11.84
C LYS A 49 21.39 -2.79 -12.75
N GLU A 50 20.93 -2.69 -14.01
CA GLU A 50 20.83 -3.82 -14.96
C GLU A 50 20.04 -5.02 -14.39
N GLN A 51 19.12 -4.75 -13.48
CA GLN A 51 18.25 -5.77 -12.90
C GLN A 51 17.03 -5.97 -13.81
N GLY A 52 16.49 -7.18 -13.75
CA GLY A 52 15.23 -7.49 -14.41
C GLY A 52 14.08 -6.61 -13.90
N PRO A 53 12.96 -6.54 -14.64
CA PRO A 53 11.78 -5.79 -14.22
C PRO A 53 11.24 -6.33 -12.88
N ALA A 54 10.54 -5.46 -12.15
CA ALA A 54 9.87 -5.84 -10.91
C ALA A 54 8.85 -6.95 -11.19
N THR A 55 8.86 -8.00 -10.37
CA THR A 55 7.90 -9.11 -10.48
C THR A 55 6.46 -8.65 -10.23
N VAL A 56 6.27 -7.72 -9.29
CA VAL A 56 4.98 -7.10 -8.93
C VAL A 56 5.24 -5.66 -8.53
N ARG A 57 4.49 -4.71 -9.09
CA ARG A 57 4.52 -3.30 -8.69
C ARG A 57 3.41 -3.00 -7.69
N MET A 58 3.50 -1.89 -6.97
CA MET A 58 2.44 -1.52 -6.02
C MET A 58 1.12 -1.24 -6.75
N VAL A 59 1.15 -0.68 -7.97
CA VAL A 59 -0.04 -0.55 -8.80
C VAL A 59 -0.67 -1.91 -9.12
N ASP A 60 0.15 -2.90 -9.49
CA ASP A 60 -0.35 -4.24 -9.85
C ASP A 60 -0.97 -4.94 -8.63
N PHE A 61 -0.38 -4.74 -7.44
CA PHE A 61 -0.92 -5.25 -6.17
C PHE A 61 -2.27 -4.61 -5.81
N LEU A 62 -2.41 -3.30 -5.98
CA LEU A 62 -3.66 -2.59 -5.64
C LEU A 62 -4.81 -2.91 -6.61
N ASP A 63 -4.49 -3.20 -7.87
CA ASP A 63 -5.48 -3.62 -8.87
C ASP A 63 -5.80 -5.12 -8.76
N SER A 64 -4.93 -5.91 -8.13
CA SER A 64 -5.16 -7.34 -7.94
C SER A 64 -6.36 -7.60 -7.00
N HIS A 65 -7.17 -8.60 -7.36
CA HIS A 65 -8.14 -9.19 -6.44
C HIS A 65 -7.53 -10.50 -5.95
N PRO A 66 -6.91 -10.52 -4.76
CA PRO A 66 -6.37 -11.76 -4.22
C PRO A 66 -7.52 -12.76 -4.02
N GLU A 67 -7.24 -14.03 -4.31
CA GLU A 67 -8.17 -15.11 -4.00
C GLU A 67 -8.51 -15.07 -2.51
N GLU A 68 -9.80 -15.20 -2.17
CA GLU A 68 -10.22 -15.15 -0.78
C GLU A 68 -9.46 -16.22 0.02
N PRO A 69 -8.85 -15.85 1.16
CA PRO A 69 -8.11 -16.82 1.94
C PRO A 69 -9.08 -17.91 2.42
N VAL A 70 -8.76 -19.17 2.10
CA VAL A 70 -9.52 -20.32 2.61
C VAL A 70 -9.19 -20.49 4.10
N ILE A 71 -9.93 -19.79 4.96
CA ILE A 71 -9.81 -19.92 6.40
C ILE A 71 -10.58 -21.17 6.83
N SER A 72 -9.87 -22.29 6.95
CA SER A 72 -10.43 -23.52 7.53
C SER A 72 -10.46 -23.39 9.05
N ILE A 73 -11.58 -22.93 9.60
CA ILE A 73 -11.83 -23.02 11.04
C ILE A 73 -12.14 -24.49 11.32
N SER A 74 -11.17 -25.22 11.87
CA SER A 74 -11.40 -26.52 12.49
C SER A 74 -12.48 -26.31 13.54
N LYS A 75 -13.68 -26.86 13.33
CA LYS A 75 -14.71 -26.94 14.38
C LYS A 75 -14.15 -27.82 15.48
N GLU A 76 -13.48 -27.21 16.45
CA GLU A 76 -13.24 -27.85 17.73
C GLU A 76 -14.62 -27.96 18.38
N THR A 77 -15.24 -29.13 18.22
CA THR A 77 -16.48 -29.46 18.91
C THR A 77 -16.21 -29.32 20.41
N SER A 78 -16.63 -28.20 20.98
CA SER A 78 -16.64 -28.05 22.43
C SER A 78 -17.45 -29.20 23.00
N LYS A 79 -16.84 -29.85 23.99
CA LYS A 79 -17.19 -31.11 24.65
C LYS A 79 -18.56 -31.12 25.38
N GLU A 80 -19.45 -30.18 25.06
CA GLU A 80 -20.74 -29.98 25.75
C GLU A 80 -21.88 -30.86 25.17
N GLU A 81 -21.80 -31.31 23.91
CA GLU A 81 -22.83 -32.18 23.29
C GLU A 81 -22.62 -33.69 23.55
N ALA A 82 -21.52 -34.10 24.20
CA ALA A 82 -21.25 -35.51 24.49
C ALA A 82 -21.97 -36.05 25.74
N LYS A 83 -22.82 -35.24 26.39
CA LYS A 83 -23.55 -35.63 27.61
C LYS A 83 -25.04 -35.96 27.40
N GLU A 84 -25.56 -35.83 26.19
CA GLU A 84 -26.97 -36.11 25.84
C GLU A 84 -27.15 -37.42 25.04
N MET A 85 -26.27 -38.40 25.25
CA MET A 85 -26.50 -39.81 24.88
C MET A 85 -26.10 -40.71 26.03
N ARG A 86 -26.83 -40.65 27.14
CA ARG A 86 -26.80 -41.72 28.15
C ARG A 86 -28.18 -41.97 28.73
#